data_AF-A0A0C4EB00-F1
#
_entry.id   AF-A0A0C4EB00-F1
#
_cell.length_a   1.000
_cell.length_b   1.000
_cell.length_c   1.000
_cell.angle_alpha   90.00
_cell.angle_beta   90.00
_cell.angle_gamma   90.00
#
_symmetry.space_group_name_H-M   'P 1'
#
loop_
_entity.id
_entity.type
_entity.pdbx_description
1 polymer ?
#
loop_
_entity_poly.entity_id
_entity_poly.type
_entity_poly.pdbx_seq_one_letter_code
_entity_poly.pdbx_strand_id
1 'polypeptide(L)'
;MFFPAVFFPLLAALAAATPLRDPDAHLHQEERRQLDGLAGEEGVDAVFDYVIVGGGTAGLTLANRLSANGSLTVAVVEGGTFYQTANALLGQTPAGDVMFVASNPNDTKRPVDWNIVTEPQEGLGGRRLFYARGKCLGGSSARNFMIYQRGTKQSYQKWADAVGDQSYSWDRLLPYFQRSVQFHPPGCVALAAYRRVRAAFATVAMRPILAGDVESYPGLGVKTDEQLLGAIRDSAMTLWHASCTCRMGRVDDPNAVVDSAARVIGVKGLRVVDASSFALLPPGHPQSTIYALAEKIADHILTDGTGTGR
;
A
#
# COMPACT_ATOMS: atom_id res chain seq x y z
N MET A 1 14.57 10.88 -22.45
CA MET A 1 13.24 11.38 -22.03
C MET A 1 13.39 11.88 -20.60
N PHE A 2 13.76 13.15 -20.43
CA PHE A 2 14.05 13.77 -19.14
C PHE A 2 12.73 14.27 -18.53
N PHE A 3 12.27 13.60 -17.46
CA PHE A 3 11.14 14.07 -16.65
C PHE A 3 11.56 15.34 -15.88
N PRO A 4 10.74 16.40 -15.79
CA PRO A 4 11.10 17.55 -15.00
C PRO A 4 10.86 17.21 -13.52
N ALA A 5 11.97 16.98 -12.80
CA ALA A 5 12.06 16.80 -11.35
C ALA A 5 11.52 18.00 -10.51
N VAL A 6 10.88 18.98 -11.14
CA VAL A 6 10.39 20.23 -10.54
C VAL A 6 8.87 20.21 -10.30
N PHE A 7 8.14 19.24 -10.87
CA PHE A 7 6.67 19.20 -10.77
C PHE A 7 6.14 18.63 -9.43
N PHE A 8 6.90 17.74 -8.79
CA PHE A 8 6.53 17.13 -7.52
C PHE A 8 6.66 18.06 -6.28
N PRO A 9 7.70 18.89 -6.13
CA PRO A 9 7.87 19.74 -4.95
C PRO A 9 6.79 20.82 -4.78
N LEU A 10 6.25 21.35 -5.87
CA LEU A 10 5.35 22.50 -5.82
C LEU A 10 3.91 22.11 -5.43
N LEU A 11 3.46 20.91 -5.82
CA LEU A 11 2.18 20.35 -5.37
C LEU A 11 2.22 20.03 -3.86
N ALA A 12 3.36 19.57 -3.36
CA ALA A 12 3.60 19.33 -1.94
C ALA A 12 3.52 20.64 -1.12
N ALA A 13 4.02 21.76 -1.65
CA ALA A 13 3.98 23.06 -0.98
C ALA A 13 2.56 23.65 -0.87
N LEU A 14 1.69 23.45 -1.86
CA LEU A 14 0.31 23.95 -1.82
C LEU A 14 -0.63 23.09 -0.95
N ALA A 15 -0.37 21.78 -0.85
CA ALA A 15 -1.09 20.87 0.04
C ALA A 15 -0.62 20.96 1.51
N ALA A 16 0.55 21.54 1.77
CA ALA A 16 1.02 21.91 3.10
C ALA A 16 0.38 23.21 3.64
N ALA A 17 -0.36 23.95 2.81
CA ALA A 17 -1.05 25.16 3.24
C ALA A 17 -2.40 24.80 3.89
N THR A 18 -2.44 24.98 5.21
CA THR A 18 -3.54 24.78 6.17
C THR A 18 -3.94 23.33 6.47
N PRO A 19 -3.77 22.84 7.71
CA PRO A 19 -4.44 21.62 8.12
C PRO A 19 -5.94 21.85 7.98
N LEU A 20 -6.60 21.05 7.15
CA LEU A 20 -8.05 20.91 7.26
C LEU A 20 -8.33 20.56 8.73
N ARG A 21 -9.20 21.34 9.38
CA ARG A 21 -9.64 21.03 10.73
C ARG A 21 -10.34 19.69 10.65
N ASP A 22 -9.65 18.64 11.07
CA ASP A 22 -10.16 17.28 11.09
C ASP A 22 -11.23 17.20 12.20
N PRO A 23 -12.52 17.12 11.85
CA PRO A 23 -13.58 17.01 12.84
C PRO A 23 -13.48 15.71 13.65
N ASP A 24 -12.78 14.70 13.12
CA ASP A 24 -12.62 13.37 13.69
C ASP A 24 -11.29 13.20 14.45
N ALA A 25 -10.52 14.27 14.64
CA ALA A 25 -9.26 14.24 15.40
C ALA A 25 -9.43 13.68 16.83
N HIS A 26 -10.61 13.84 17.42
CA HIS A 26 -10.98 13.27 18.71
C HIS A 26 -11.11 11.74 18.65
N LEU A 27 -11.65 11.17 17.56
CA LEU A 27 -11.73 9.73 17.32
C LEU A 27 -10.32 9.14 17.21
N HIS A 28 -9.41 9.81 16.51
CA HIS A 28 -8.00 9.38 16.46
C HIS A 28 -7.31 9.42 17.82
N GLN A 29 -7.72 10.30 18.72
CA GLN A 29 -7.21 10.36 20.09
C GLN A 29 -7.82 9.24 20.96
N GLU A 30 -9.08 8.88 20.74
CA GLU A 30 -9.73 7.73 21.36
C GLU A 30 -9.19 6.39 20.85
N GLU A 31 -8.96 6.24 19.54
CA GLU A 31 -8.32 5.07 18.92
C GLU A 31 -6.90 4.87 19.48
N ARG A 32 -6.12 5.96 19.65
CA ARG A 32 -4.82 5.92 20.33
C ARG A 32 -4.95 5.41 21.76
N ARG A 33 -5.91 5.93 22.52
CA ARG A 33 -6.17 5.48 23.90
C ARG A 33 -6.63 4.03 23.97
N GLN A 34 -7.42 3.57 23.01
CA GLN A 34 -7.86 2.18 22.91
C GLN A 34 -6.70 1.26 22.55
N LEU A 35 -5.81 1.65 21.62
CA LEU A 35 -4.65 0.86 21.24
C LEU A 35 -3.57 0.82 22.32
N ASP A 36 -3.38 1.91 23.08
CA ASP A 36 -2.49 1.92 24.26
C ASP A 36 -3.00 0.94 25.35
N GLY A 37 -4.32 0.77 25.49
CA GLY A 37 -4.93 -0.21 26.39
C GLY A 37 -4.98 -1.65 25.86
N LEU A 38 -4.63 -1.86 24.60
CA LEU A 38 -4.57 -3.17 23.93
C LEU A 38 -3.12 -3.64 23.69
N ALA A 39 -2.13 -2.86 24.14
CA ALA A 39 -0.73 -3.23 24.07
C ALA A 39 -0.44 -4.42 25.00
N GLY A 40 0.29 -5.42 24.49
CA GLY A 40 0.76 -6.51 25.32
C GLY A 40 1.71 -6.03 26.41
N GLU A 41 1.67 -6.67 27.58
CA GLU A 41 2.61 -6.41 28.66
C GLU A 41 3.95 -7.12 28.39
N GLU A 42 5.05 -6.37 28.37
CA GLU A 42 6.37 -6.94 28.15
C GLU A 42 6.76 -7.89 29.29
N GLY A 43 7.26 -9.08 28.93
CA GLY A 43 7.65 -10.12 29.90
C GLY A 43 6.48 -10.96 30.44
N VAL A 44 5.26 -10.76 29.94
CA VAL A 44 4.10 -11.59 30.28
C VAL A 44 3.79 -12.53 29.13
N ASP A 45 3.78 -13.84 29.42
CA ASP A 45 3.38 -14.86 28.46
C ASP A 45 1.87 -14.78 28.19
N ALA A 46 1.49 -14.77 26.91
CA ALA A 46 0.10 -14.78 26.47
C ALA A 46 -0.08 -15.76 25.31
N VAL A 47 -1.26 -16.38 25.26
CA VAL A 47 -1.64 -17.38 24.24
C VAL A 47 -2.75 -16.80 23.37
N PHE A 48 -2.58 -16.92 22.05
CA PHE A 48 -3.53 -16.48 21.06
C PHE A 48 -3.76 -17.60 20.04
N ASP A 49 -4.95 -17.64 19.43
CA ASP A 49 -5.22 -18.57 18.32
C ASP A 49 -4.37 -18.24 17.09
N TYR A 50 -4.13 -16.95 16.85
CA TYR A 50 -3.27 -16.47 15.77
C TYR A 50 -2.33 -15.35 16.25
N VAL A 51 -1.06 -15.47 15.87
CA VAL A 51 -0.05 -14.40 16.03
C VAL A 51 0.34 -13.91 14.64
N ILE A 52 0.15 -12.63 14.39
CA ILE A 52 0.49 -11.96 13.13
C ILE A 52 1.76 -11.15 13.36
N VAL A 53 2.85 -11.55 12.69
CA VAL A 53 4.12 -10.85 12.75
C VAL A 53 4.18 -9.82 11.61
N GLY A 54 4.11 -8.55 11.97
CA GLY A 54 4.05 -7.39 11.07
C GLY A 54 2.65 -6.81 10.98
N GLY A 55 2.42 -5.67 11.64
CA GLY A 55 1.21 -4.84 11.55
C GLY A 55 1.19 -3.98 10.29
N GLY A 56 1.59 -4.56 9.16
CA GLY A 56 1.63 -3.89 7.86
C GLY A 56 0.33 -4.02 7.06
N THR A 57 0.43 -3.80 5.75
CA THR A 57 -0.71 -3.81 4.81
C THR A 57 -1.49 -5.12 4.84
N ALA A 58 -0.82 -6.28 4.81
CA ALA A 58 -1.47 -7.58 4.92
C ALA A 58 -1.88 -7.91 6.36
N GLY A 59 -0.97 -7.67 7.32
CA GLY A 59 -1.14 -8.10 8.70
C GLY A 59 -2.34 -7.46 9.39
N LEU A 60 -2.57 -6.16 9.19
CA LEU A 60 -3.76 -5.51 9.78
C LEU A 60 -5.06 -5.91 9.11
N THR A 61 -5.03 -6.21 7.80
CA THR A 61 -6.20 -6.77 7.12
C THR A 61 -6.54 -8.15 7.67
N LEU A 62 -5.54 -9.03 7.84
CA LEU A 62 -5.75 -10.33 8.51
C LEU A 62 -6.29 -10.15 9.92
N ALA A 63 -5.67 -9.28 10.73
CA ALA A 63 -6.05 -9.05 12.11
C ALA A 63 -7.52 -8.60 12.21
N ASN A 64 -7.91 -7.61 11.41
CA ASN A 64 -9.27 -7.11 11.36
C ASN A 64 -10.30 -8.19 11.01
N ARG A 65 -9.98 -9.04 10.02
CA ARG A 65 -10.89 -10.11 9.56
C ARG A 65 -11.00 -11.25 10.58
N LEU A 66 -9.87 -11.68 11.16
CA LEU A 66 -9.85 -12.78 12.11
C LEU A 66 -10.49 -12.38 13.45
N SER A 67 -10.22 -11.17 13.95
CA SER A 67 -10.80 -10.68 15.20
C SER A 67 -12.32 -10.49 15.11
N ALA A 68 -12.85 -10.24 13.91
CA ALA A 68 -14.29 -10.08 13.69
C ALA A 68 -15.10 -11.38 13.89
N ASN A 69 -14.45 -12.55 13.91
CA ASN A 69 -15.12 -13.83 14.15
C ASN A 69 -15.66 -13.95 15.60
N GLY A 70 -15.14 -13.17 16.55
CA GLY A 70 -15.60 -13.12 17.95
C GLY A 70 -15.22 -14.35 18.79
N SER A 71 -14.88 -15.48 18.18
CA SER A 71 -14.39 -16.69 18.87
C SER A 71 -12.87 -16.86 18.84
N LEU A 72 -12.15 -16.03 18.06
CA LEU A 72 -10.70 -16.09 17.89
C LEU A 72 -10.01 -14.96 18.66
N THR A 73 -8.88 -15.31 19.28
CA THR A 73 -7.94 -14.38 19.87
C THR A 73 -6.77 -14.13 18.91
N VAL A 74 -6.43 -12.86 18.67
CA VAL A 74 -5.43 -12.47 17.66
C VAL A 74 -4.47 -11.47 18.26
N ALA A 75 -3.17 -11.75 18.15
CA ALA A 75 -2.10 -10.81 18.48
C ALA A 75 -1.43 -10.29 17.21
N VAL A 76 -1.03 -9.01 17.23
CA VAL A 76 -0.21 -8.39 16.18
C VAL A 76 1.10 -7.91 16.81
N VAL A 77 2.23 -8.35 16.24
CA VAL A 77 3.56 -7.92 16.66
C VAL A 77 4.12 -6.99 15.58
N GLU A 78 4.22 -5.70 15.87
CA GLU A 78 4.74 -4.70 14.94
C GLU A 78 6.07 -4.12 15.44
N GLY A 79 7.11 -4.16 14.58
CA GLY A 79 8.45 -3.70 14.94
C GLY A 79 8.64 -2.17 14.86
N GLY A 80 7.61 -1.46 14.41
CA GLY A 80 7.56 -0.01 14.32
C GLY A 80 6.72 0.67 15.40
N THR A 81 6.41 1.93 15.14
CA THR A 81 5.61 2.78 16.04
C THR A 81 4.30 3.21 15.36
N PHE A 82 3.54 4.12 15.96
CA PHE A 82 2.39 4.74 15.31
C PHE A 82 2.85 5.81 14.30
N TYR A 83 2.44 5.65 13.05
CA TYR A 83 2.84 6.54 11.97
C TYR A 83 2.46 8.00 12.24
N GLN A 84 1.25 8.22 12.77
CA GLN A 84 0.73 9.55 13.08
C GLN A 84 1.45 10.24 14.25
N THR A 85 2.13 9.47 15.10
CA THR A 85 2.92 10.01 16.21
C THR A 85 4.32 10.37 15.74
N ALA A 86 4.97 9.46 15.01
CA ALA A 86 6.34 9.65 14.53
C ALA A 86 6.43 10.52 13.26
N ASN A 87 5.30 10.81 12.60
CA ASN A 87 5.21 11.68 11.44
C ASN A 87 4.07 12.71 11.54
N ALA A 88 3.85 13.32 12.71
CA ALA A 88 2.69 14.17 12.98
C ALA A 88 2.39 15.27 11.94
N LEU A 89 3.40 15.85 11.29
CA LEU A 89 3.22 16.91 10.28
C LEU A 89 2.84 16.37 8.89
N LEU A 90 3.41 15.25 8.45
CA LEU A 90 3.21 14.73 7.09
C LEU A 90 2.25 13.54 7.04
N GLY A 91 2.02 12.87 8.18
CA GLY A 91 1.26 11.63 8.24
C GLY A 91 -0.24 11.82 7.97
N GLN A 92 -0.74 13.05 8.06
CA GLN A 92 -2.13 13.42 7.76
C GLN A 92 -2.27 14.23 6.46
N THR A 93 -1.16 14.52 5.78
CA THR A 93 -1.16 15.32 4.55
C THR A 93 -0.83 14.39 3.40
N PRO A 94 -1.80 14.04 2.53
CA PRO A 94 -1.57 13.15 1.39
C PRO A 94 -0.32 13.49 0.59
N ALA A 95 -0.09 14.77 0.27
CA ALA A 95 1.08 15.20 -0.49
C ALA A 95 2.42 15.14 0.27
N GLY A 96 2.42 14.71 1.54
CA GLY A 96 3.63 14.43 2.30
C GLY A 96 4.28 13.10 1.93
N ASP A 97 3.56 12.25 1.16
CA ASP A 97 4.01 10.95 0.66
C ASP A 97 5.26 11.01 -0.24
N VAL A 98 5.52 12.15 -0.88
CA VAL A 98 6.67 12.38 -1.79
C VAL A 98 7.95 12.77 -1.07
N MET A 99 7.89 12.95 0.25
CA MET A 99 9.05 13.28 1.08
C MET A 99 9.69 12.00 1.63
N PHE A 100 11.02 11.93 1.67
CA PHE A 100 11.77 10.81 2.25
C PHE A 100 11.55 9.46 1.55
N VAL A 101 11.50 9.50 0.22
CA VAL A 101 11.25 8.35 -0.66
C VAL A 101 12.16 8.33 -1.89
N ALA A 102 13.11 9.27 -2.01
CA ALA A 102 14.01 9.31 -3.16
C ALA A 102 15.12 8.26 -3.07
N SER A 103 15.88 8.09 -4.15
CA SER A 103 16.92 7.06 -4.23
C SER A 103 18.18 7.32 -3.38
N ASN A 104 18.31 8.50 -2.77
CA ASN A 104 19.46 8.89 -1.95
C ASN A 104 19.39 8.22 -0.56
N PRO A 105 20.42 7.46 -0.11
CA PRO A 105 20.49 6.87 1.23
C PRO A 105 20.30 7.82 2.41
N ASN A 106 20.45 9.14 2.19
CA ASN A 106 20.25 10.17 3.21
C ASN A 106 18.83 10.77 3.20
N ASP A 107 18.02 10.51 2.18
CA ASP A 107 16.63 11.01 2.08
C ASP A 107 15.67 10.06 2.80
N THR A 108 15.81 9.94 4.12
CA THR A 108 15.08 8.94 4.91
C THR A 108 14.42 9.54 6.13
N LYS A 109 13.27 8.97 6.51
CA LYS A 109 12.57 9.29 7.75
C LYS A 109 12.71 8.13 8.74
N ARG A 110 13.88 8.04 9.36
CA ARG A 110 14.31 6.92 10.23
C ARG A 110 13.27 6.44 11.26
N PRO A 111 12.47 7.31 11.94
CA PRO A 111 11.49 6.83 12.91
C PRO A 111 10.38 5.93 12.33
N VAL A 112 10.11 6.02 11.02
CA VAL A 112 9.01 5.30 10.35
C VAL A 112 9.48 4.55 9.11
N ASP A 113 10.79 4.42 8.91
CA ASP A 113 11.38 3.69 7.80
C ASP A 113 12.42 2.70 8.29
N TRP A 114 12.45 1.50 7.68
CA TRP A 114 13.47 0.49 7.96
C TRP A 114 14.88 0.89 7.53
N ASN A 115 15.02 1.96 6.76
CA ASN A 115 16.27 2.52 6.25
C ASN A 115 17.09 1.51 5.45
N ILE A 116 16.40 0.68 4.66
CA ILE A 116 17.02 -0.36 3.85
C ILE A 116 17.78 0.30 2.70
N VAL A 117 19.02 -0.11 2.50
CA VAL A 117 19.87 0.33 1.40
C VAL A 117 20.28 -0.90 0.60
N THR A 118 20.17 -0.82 -0.72
CA THR A 118 20.53 -1.95 -1.60
C THR A 118 22.03 -2.26 -1.55
N GLU A 119 22.40 -3.47 -1.97
CA GLU A 119 23.77 -3.73 -2.45
C GLU A 119 24.10 -2.85 -3.67
N PRO A 120 25.38 -2.67 -4.05
CA PRO A 120 25.76 -1.91 -5.24
C PRO A 120 25.08 -2.48 -6.47
N GLN A 121 24.36 -1.65 -7.21
CA GLN A 121 23.61 -2.06 -8.39
C GLN A 121 24.50 -1.85 -9.63
N GLU A 122 24.97 -2.95 -10.24
CA GLU A 122 25.83 -2.90 -11.43
C GLU A 122 25.19 -2.09 -12.57
N GLY A 123 23.90 -2.34 -12.85
CA GLY A 123 23.12 -1.61 -13.85
C GLY A 123 22.90 -0.12 -13.55
N LEU A 124 23.32 0.36 -12.37
CA LEU A 124 23.27 1.77 -11.96
C LEU A 124 24.67 2.31 -11.63
N GLY A 125 25.72 1.73 -12.22
CA GLY A 125 27.10 2.21 -12.02
C GLY A 125 27.62 1.97 -10.60
N GLY A 126 27.19 0.90 -9.93
CA GLY A 126 27.60 0.56 -8.57
C GLY A 126 26.94 1.39 -7.47
N ARG A 127 25.91 2.19 -7.80
CA ARG A 127 25.17 2.97 -6.80
C ARG A 127 24.44 2.05 -5.81
N ARG A 128 24.46 2.44 -4.54
CA ARG A 128 23.56 1.93 -3.50
C ARG A 128 22.35 2.85 -3.42
N LEU A 129 21.15 2.28 -3.43
CA LEU A 129 19.91 3.05 -3.40
C LEU A 129 19.19 2.87 -2.07
N PHE A 130 18.58 3.93 -1.59
CA PHE A 130 17.58 3.82 -0.53
C PHE A 130 16.35 3.08 -1.05
N TYR A 131 15.85 2.11 -0.26
CA TYR A 131 14.65 1.35 -0.54
C TYR A 131 13.64 1.53 0.59
N ALA A 132 12.81 2.57 0.46
CA ALA A 132 11.84 2.97 1.47
C ALA A 132 10.87 1.83 1.82
N ARG A 133 10.80 1.45 3.10
CA ARG A 133 9.84 0.48 3.68
C ARG A 133 9.30 1.02 4.98
N GLY A 134 7.96 1.01 5.13
CA GLY A 134 7.29 1.48 6.35
C GLY A 134 7.64 0.65 7.58
N LYS A 135 8.12 1.31 8.64
CA LYS A 135 8.38 0.78 9.98
C LYS A 135 7.40 1.41 10.97
N CYS A 136 6.13 1.03 10.85
CA CYS A 136 5.04 1.56 11.66
C CYS A 136 3.80 0.68 11.54
N LEU A 137 2.83 0.86 12.43
CA LEU A 137 1.49 0.33 12.24
C LEU A 137 0.92 0.86 10.91
N GLY A 138 0.41 -0.06 10.09
CA GLY A 138 0.05 0.19 8.68
C GLY A 138 1.20 0.00 7.70
N GLY A 139 2.43 -0.28 8.17
CA GLY A 139 3.60 -0.60 7.36
C GLY A 139 3.82 0.35 6.19
N SER A 140 4.08 -0.21 5.01
CA SER A 140 4.30 0.61 3.80
C SER A 140 3.01 1.28 3.27
N SER A 141 1.81 0.79 3.63
CA SER A 141 0.56 1.46 3.26
C SER A 141 0.33 2.78 4.01
N ALA A 142 0.96 2.97 5.17
CA ALA A 142 0.91 4.24 5.90
C ALA A 142 1.70 5.36 5.21
N ARG A 143 2.62 5.02 4.29
CA ARG A 143 3.60 5.96 3.71
C ARG A 143 3.67 6.00 2.20
N ASN A 144 2.96 5.12 1.51
CA ASN A 144 3.05 5.05 0.06
C ASN A 144 2.26 6.17 -0.62
N PHE A 145 2.30 6.18 -1.95
CA PHE A 145 1.66 7.19 -2.78
C PHE A 145 0.12 7.08 -2.87
N MET A 146 -0.51 6.28 -2.01
CA MET A 146 -1.96 6.04 -1.97
C MET A 146 -2.56 5.49 -3.28
N ILE A 147 -1.70 5.04 -4.21
CA ILE A 147 -2.12 4.54 -5.51
C ILE A 147 -2.88 3.22 -5.30
N TYR A 148 -4.16 3.22 -5.70
CA TYR A 148 -4.97 2.01 -5.80
C TYR A 148 -5.08 1.58 -7.26
N GLN A 149 -4.31 0.58 -7.64
CA GLN A 149 -4.33 -0.06 -8.96
C GLN A 149 -4.54 -1.55 -8.78
N ARG A 150 -5.24 -2.19 -9.72
CA ARG A 150 -5.37 -3.65 -9.79
C ARG A 150 -4.60 -4.15 -11.00
N GLY A 151 -4.00 -5.33 -10.88
CA GLY A 151 -3.40 -6.03 -12.03
C GLY A 151 -4.42 -6.36 -13.13
N THR A 152 -3.92 -6.81 -14.27
CA THR A 152 -4.77 -7.22 -15.40
C THR A 152 -5.40 -8.60 -15.15
N LYS A 153 -6.54 -8.87 -15.81
CA LYS A 153 -7.22 -10.17 -15.70
C LYS A 153 -6.29 -11.33 -16.08
N GLN A 154 -5.48 -11.15 -17.12
CA GLN A 154 -4.53 -12.14 -17.62
C GLN A 154 -3.38 -12.40 -16.63
N SER A 155 -2.94 -11.39 -15.86
CA SER A 155 -1.92 -11.60 -14.82
C SER A 155 -2.44 -12.50 -13.70
N TYR A 156 -3.70 -12.35 -13.30
CA TYR A 156 -4.32 -13.24 -12.31
C TYR A 156 -4.59 -14.64 -12.86
N GLN A 157 -4.92 -14.77 -14.16
CA GLN A 157 -4.99 -16.09 -14.78
C GLN A 157 -3.62 -16.78 -14.77
N LYS A 158 -2.54 -16.07 -15.14
CA LYS A 158 -1.18 -16.61 -15.05
C LYS A 158 -0.82 -17.02 -13.62
N TRP A 159 -1.28 -16.26 -12.62
CA TRP A 159 -1.07 -16.62 -11.22
C TRP A 159 -1.79 -17.93 -10.91
N ALA A 160 -3.08 -18.02 -11.22
CA ALA A 160 -3.89 -19.21 -11.00
C ALA A 160 -3.28 -20.47 -11.65
N ASP A 161 -2.80 -20.34 -12.89
CA ASP A 161 -2.16 -21.43 -13.60
C ASP A 161 -0.82 -21.82 -12.96
N ALA A 162 -0.01 -20.83 -12.54
CA ALA A 162 1.28 -21.08 -11.89
C ALA A 162 1.16 -21.81 -10.55
N VAL A 163 0.09 -21.54 -9.79
CA VAL A 163 -0.14 -22.19 -8.49
C VAL A 163 -1.02 -23.43 -8.60
N GLY A 164 -1.63 -23.68 -9.77
CA GLY A 164 -2.59 -24.77 -9.97
C GLY A 164 -3.93 -24.57 -9.25
N ASP A 165 -4.33 -23.33 -8.96
CA ASP A 165 -5.52 -22.99 -8.17
C ASP A 165 -6.30 -21.86 -8.85
N GLN A 166 -7.43 -22.22 -9.47
CA GLN A 166 -8.30 -21.30 -10.21
C GLN A 166 -9.06 -20.33 -9.31
N SER A 167 -8.99 -20.47 -7.98
CA SER A 167 -9.50 -19.45 -7.06
C SER A 167 -8.69 -18.14 -7.08
N TYR A 168 -7.51 -18.14 -7.74
CA TYR A 168 -6.72 -16.95 -8.05
C TYR A 168 -7.09 -16.28 -9.39
N SER A 169 -8.05 -16.81 -10.14
CA SER A 169 -8.53 -16.15 -11.37
C SER A 169 -9.22 -14.82 -11.05
N TRP A 170 -9.25 -13.91 -12.02
CA TRP A 170 -9.77 -12.54 -11.81
C TRP A 170 -11.18 -12.51 -11.21
N ASP A 171 -12.11 -13.28 -11.76
CA ASP A 171 -13.51 -13.25 -11.29
C ASP A 171 -13.65 -13.78 -9.86
N ARG A 172 -12.73 -14.65 -9.43
CA ARG A 172 -12.68 -15.19 -8.06
C ARG A 172 -11.99 -14.25 -7.08
N LEU A 173 -11.02 -13.46 -7.54
CA LEU A 173 -10.35 -12.45 -6.71
C LEU A 173 -11.10 -11.12 -6.64
N LEU A 174 -11.93 -10.79 -7.63
CA LEU A 174 -12.65 -9.52 -7.70
C LEU A 174 -13.46 -9.20 -6.43
N PRO A 175 -14.19 -10.14 -5.80
CA PRO A 175 -14.88 -9.87 -4.54
C PRO A 175 -13.95 -9.42 -3.41
N TYR A 176 -12.75 -10.01 -3.31
CA TYR A 176 -11.76 -9.61 -2.31
C TYR A 176 -11.18 -8.22 -2.60
N PHE A 177 -10.95 -7.88 -3.86
CA PHE A 177 -10.57 -6.52 -4.26
C PHE A 177 -11.65 -5.47 -3.95
N GLN A 178 -12.92 -5.83 -4.11
CA GLN A 178 -14.04 -4.93 -3.83
C GLN A 178 -14.24 -4.75 -2.32
N ARG A 179 -14.06 -5.82 -1.54
CA ARG A 179 -14.14 -5.78 -0.08
C ARG A 179 -13.04 -4.93 0.55
N SER A 180 -11.85 -4.90 -0.06
CA SER A 180 -10.69 -4.19 0.48
C SER A 180 -10.73 -2.66 0.37
N VAL A 181 -11.75 -2.08 -0.28
CA VAL A 181 -11.77 -0.64 -0.56
C VAL A 181 -13.19 -0.10 -0.50
N GLN A 182 -13.37 1.03 0.18
CA GLN A 182 -14.56 1.84 0.06
C GLN A 182 -14.30 2.95 -0.97
N PHE A 183 -14.83 2.76 -2.18
CA PHE A 183 -14.68 3.76 -3.23
C PHE A 183 -15.74 4.85 -3.08
N HIS A 184 -15.30 6.08 -2.84
CA HIS A 184 -16.14 7.27 -2.94
C HIS A 184 -15.92 7.89 -4.32
N PRO A 185 -16.94 7.92 -5.20
CA PRO A 185 -16.78 8.47 -6.54
C PRO A 185 -16.30 9.93 -6.47
N PRO A 186 -15.44 10.36 -7.42
CA PRO A 186 -14.96 11.74 -7.46
C PRO A 186 -16.15 12.69 -7.54
N GLY A 187 -16.39 13.41 -6.44
CA GLY A 187 -17.39 14.47 -6.38
C GLY A 187 -16.79 15.83 -6.77
N CYS A 188 -17.43 16.89 -6.29
CA CYS A 188 -16.97 18.27 -6.46
C CYS A 188 -15.51 18.49 -6.02
N VAL A 189 -14.98 17.69 -5.08
CA VAL A 189 -13.62 17.85 -4.53
C VAL A 189 -12.52 17.51 -5.53
N ALA A 190 -12.61 16.41 -6.29
CA ALA A 190 -11.58 16.07 -7.28
C ALA A 190 -11.56 17.09 -8.43
N LEU A 191 -12.74 17.52 -8.89
CA LEU A 191 -12.89 18.60 -9.87
C LEU A 191 -12.39 19.93 -9.33
N ALA A 192 -12.70 20.26 -8.07
CA ALA A 192 -12.22 21.47 -7.42
C ALA A 192 -10.70 21.45 -7.25
N ALA A 193 -10.10 20.33 -6.85
CA ALA A 193 -8.64 20.17 -6.73
C ALA A 193 -7.97 20.38 -8.09
N TYR A 194 -8.49 19.75 -9.15
CA TYR A 194 -7.97 19.91 -10.51
C TYR A 194 -8.06 21.37 -10.99
N ARG A 195 -9.22 22.00 -10.81
CA ARG A 195 -9.44 23.42 -11.13
C ARG A 195 -8.57 24.33 -10.27
N ARG A 196 -8.32 23.98 -9.01
CA ARG A 196 -7.51 24.75 -8.07
C ARG A 196 -6.03 24.69 -8.40
N VAL A 197 -5.51 23.53 -8.80
CA VAL A 197 -4.14 23.40 -9.33
C VAL A 197 -3.99 24.29 -10.56
N ARG A 198 -4.89 24.20 -11.55
CA ARG A 198 -4.87 25.10 -12.72
C ARG A 198 -4.93 26.59 -12.33
N ALA A 199 -5.79 26.95 -11.39
CA ALA A 199 -5.89 28.33 -10.91
C ALA A 199 -4.61 28.81 -10.19
N ALA A 200 -3.95 27.94 -9.41
CA ALA A 200 -2.69 28.25 -8.75
C ALA A 200 -1.57 28.52 -9.77
N PHE A 201 -1.46 27.68 -10.81
CA PHE A 201 -0.48 27.86 -11.89
C PHE A 201 -0.78 29.11 -12.74
N ALA A 202 -2.03 29.58 -12.82
CA ALA A 202 -2.40 30.81 -13.51
C ALA A 202 -2.07 32.12 -12.74
N THR A 203 -1.61 32.02 -11.48
CA THR A 203 -1.30 33.20 -10.65
C THR A 203 -0.07 33.96 -11.16
N VAL A 204 -0.02 35.27 -10.88
CA VAL A 204 1.12 36.13 -11.24
C VAL A 204 2.43 35.65 -10.61
N ALA A 205 2.38 35.06 -9.42
CA ALA A 205 3.56 34.50 -8.74
C ALA A 205 4.16 33.29 -9.47
N MET A 206 3.32 32.49 -10.15
CA MET A 206 3.77 31.31 -10.88
C MET A 206 4.27 31.64 -12.29
N ARG A 207 3.76 32.69 -12.93
CA ARG A 207 4.10 33.06 -14.32
C ARG A 207 5.61 33.10 -14.62
N PRO A 208 6.50 33.67 -13.77
CA PRO A 208 7.93 33.75 -14.08
C PRO A 208 8.65 32.40 -14.14
N ILE A 209 8.07 31.33 -13.57
CA ILE A 209 8.70 30.01 -13.48
C ILE A 209 8.04 28.96 -14.37
N LEU A 210 7.00 29.33 -15.12
CA LEU A 210 6.42 28.45 -16.14
C LEU A 210 7.33 28.41 -17.36
N ALA A 211 7.54 27.22 -17.92
CA ALA A 211 8.30 27.06 -19.17
C ALA A 211 7.58 27.63 -20.41
N GLY A 212 6.38 28.21 -20.24
CA GLY A 212 5.57 28.86 -21.26
C GLY A 212 4.10 28.98 -20.84
N ASP A 213 3.25 29.55 -21.70
CA ASP A 213 1.82 29.76 -21.43
C ASP A 213 0.95 28.51 -21.70
N VAL A 214 1.59 27.34 -21.81
CA VAL A 214 0.94 26.07 -22.17
C VAL A 214 1.07 25.07 -21.03
N GLU A 215 -0.07 24.54 -20.59
CA GLU A 215 -0.12 23.35 -19.74
C GLU A 215 0.39 22.16 -20.55
N SER A 216 1.48 21.52 -20.13
CA SER A 216 2.10 20.42 -20.89
C SER A 216 1.25 19.14 -20.91
N TYR A 217 0.49 18.89 -19.85
CA TYR A 217 -0.43 17.77 -19.76
C TYR A 217 -1.55 18.08 -18.75
N PRO A 218 -2.83 17.77 -19.05
CA PRO A 218 -3.36 17.22 -20.29
C PRO A 218 -3.59 18.29 -21.36
N GLY A 219 -3.30 19.55 -21.04
CA GLY A 219 -3.42 20.69 -21.93
C GLY A 219 -4.69 21.51 -21.72
N LEU A 220 -4.61 22.80 -22.05
CA LEU A 220 -5.68 23.79 -21.86
C LEU A 220 -6.96 23.49 -22.66
N GLY A 221 -6.90 22.56 -23.62
CA GLY A 221 -8.05 22.10 -24.41
C GLY A 221 -8.99 21.16 -23.66
N VAL A 222 -8.54 20.54 -22.57
CA VAL A 222 -9.35 19.63 -21.73
C VAL A 222 -10.12 20.48 -20.71
N LYS A 223 -11.44 20.60 -20.87
CA LYS A 223 -12.26 21.58 -20.12
C LYS A 223 -13.48 20.98 -19.40
N THR A 224 -14.10 19.94 -19.97
CA THR A 224 -15.27 19.30 -19.36
C THR A 224 -14.85 18.21 -18.37
N ASP A 225 -15.76 17.86 -17.46
CA ASP A 225 -15.50 16.85 -16.45
C ASP A 225 -15.24 15.47 -17.10
N GLU A 226 -15.96 15.14 -18.19
CA GLU A 226 -15.73 13.92 -18.99
C GLU A 226 -14.33 13.89 -19.61
N GLN A 227 -13.87 15.04 -20.14
CA GLN A 227 -12.53 15.14 -20.75
C GLN A 227 -11.43 15.01 -19.70
N LEU A 228 -11.61 15.62 -18.52
CA LEU A 228 -10.67 15.50 -17.40
C LEU A 228 -10.60 14.07 -16.88
N LEU A 229 -11.75 13.40 -16.75
CA LEU A 229 -11.81 11.98 -16.38
C LEU A 229 -11.15 11.07 -17.42
N GLY A 230 -11.26 11.39 -18.71
CA GLY A 230 -10.55 10.70 -19.80
C GLY A 230 -9.03 10.82 -19.65
N ALA A 231 -8.51 12.03 -19.49
CA ALA A 231 -7.08 12.26 -19.31
C ALA A 231 -6.50 11.52 -18.09
N ILE A 232 -7.24 11.46 -16.98
CA ILE A 232 -6.82 10.71 -15.78
C ILE A 232 -6.69 9.20 -16.09
N ARG A 233 -7.60 8.64 -16.89
CA ARG A 233 -7.50 7.22 -17.31
C ARG A 233 -6.28 6.97 -18.18
N ASP A 234 -5.99 7.88 -19.11
CA ASP A 234 -4.95 7.71 -20.13
C ASP A 234 -3.53 7.97 -19.60
N SER A 235 -3.38 8.65 -18.45
CA SER A 235 -2.08 8.97 -17.84
C SER A 235 -1.56 7.93 -16.85
N ALA A 236 -2.25 6.79 -16.68
CA ALA A 236 -1.83 5.75 -15.76
C ALA A 236 -0.43 5.20 -16.12
N MET A 237 0.47 5.16 -15.13
CA MET A 237 1.87 4.77 -15.30
C MET A 237 2.18 3.50 -14.50
N THR A 238 3.13 2.70 -14.99
CA THR A 238 3.70 1.55 -14.30
C THR A 238 4.88 1.94 -13.43
N LEU A 239 4.98 1.35 -12.25
CA LEU A 239 6.12 1.45 -11.34
C LEU A 239 6.65 0.05 -11.01
N TRP A 240 7.91 -0.02 -10.60
CA TRP A 240 8.62 -1.27 -10.31
C TRP A 240 8.54 -1.62 -8.82
N HIS A 241 8.21 -2.87 -8.50
CA HIS A 241 8.16 -3.36 -7.13
C HIS A 241 8.89 -4.70 -7.03
N ALA A 242 10.12 -4.72 -6.51
CA ALA A 242 10.79 -5.97 -6.18
C ALA A 242 9.94 -6.74 -5.14
N SER A 243 9.54 -7.97 -5.46
CA SER A 243 8.65 -8.80 -4.65
C SER A 243 8.84 -10.29 -5.00
N CYS A 244 7.92 -11.16 -4.56
CA CYS A 244 7.89 -12.59 -4.92
C CYS A 244 9.07 -13.44 -4.38
N THR A 245 9.75 -13.01 -3.31
CA THR A 245 10.90 -13.73 -2.72
C THR A 245 10.50 -14.97 -1.90
N CYS A 246 9.26 -15.06 -1.45
CA CYS A 246 8.66 -16.22 -0.79
C CYS A 246 7.58 -16.83 -1.71
N ARG A 247 7.93 -16.99 -2.99
CA ARG A 247 7.00 -17.28 -4.08
C ARG A 247 5.98 -18.37 -3.75
N MET A 248 4.71 -18.08 -4.04
CA MET A 248 3.64 -19.06 -4.04
C MET A 248 3.70 -19.95 -5.28
N GLY A 249 3.49 -21.25 -5.09
CA GLY A 249 3.45 -22.21 -6.19
C GLY A 249 2.75 -23.50 -5.78
N ARG A 250 2.86 -24.50 -6.64
CA ARG A 250 2.38 -25.85 -6.34
C ARG A 250 3.29 -26.50 -5.31
N VAL A 251 2.76 -27.44 -4.53
CA VAL A 251 3.54 -28.16 -3.50
C VAL A 251 4.71 -28.96 -4.10
N ASP A 252 4.60 -29.36 -5.36
CA ASP A 252 5.63 -30.06 -6.13
C ASP A 252 6.59 -29.14 -6.90
N ASP A 253 6.42 -27.81 -6.84
CA ASP A 253 7.34 -26.85 -7.46
C ASP A 253 8.57 -26.63 -6.56
N PRO A 254 9.79 -26.98 -7.01
CA PRO A 254 11.01 -26.83 -6.20
C PRO A 254 11.37 -25.36 -5.89
N ASN A 255 10.74 -24.38 -6.56
CA ASN A 255 10.95 -22.95 -6.31
C ASN A 255 9.82 -22.33 -5.46
N ALA A 256 8.82 -23.11 -5.06
CA ALA A 256 7.73 -22.62 -4.22
C ALA A 256 8.14 -22.65 -2.74
N VAL A 257 7.87 -21.54 -2.04
CA VAL A 257 8.06 -21.42 -0.59
C VAL A 257 6.74 -21.62 0.14
N VAL A 258 5.65 -21.14 -0.45
CA VAL A 258 4.30 -21.32 0.08
C VAL A 258 3.36 -21.95 -0.94
N ASP A 259 2.35 -22.65 -0.45
CA ASP A 259 1.26 -23.18 -1.29
C ASP A 259 0.17 -22.14 -1.57
N SER A 260 -0.86 -22.53 -2.33
CA SER A 260 -1.96 -21.65 -2.71
C SER A 260 -2.81 -21.14 -1.53
N ALA A 261 -2.67 -21.73 -0.33
CA ALA A 261 -3.28 -21.27 0.91
C ALA A 261 -2.30 -20.44 1.79
N ALA A 262 -1.20 -19.99 1.17
CA ALA A 262 -0.11 -19.24 1.78
C ALA A 262 0.62 -20.00 2.92
N ARG A 263 0.44 -21.33 3.03
CA ARG A 263 1.12 -22.15 4.04
C ARG A 263 2.55 -22.40 3.60
N VAL A 264 3.50 -22.26 4.54
CA VAL A 264 4.90 -22.56 4.26
C VAL A 264 5.06 -24.06 4.04
N ILE A 265 5.58 -24.44 2.87
CA ILE A 265 5.71 -25.84 2.49
C ILE A 265 6.70 -26.52 3.44
N GLY A 266 6.27 -27.63 4.04
CA GLY A 266 7.07 -28.37 5.02
C GLY A 266 7.05 -27.81 6.45
N VAL A 267 6.34 -26.71 6.73
CA VAL A 267 6.24 -26.13 8.08
C VAL A 267 4.79 -26.11 8.55
N LYS A 268 4.56 -26.59 9.78
CA LYS A 268 3.22 -26.59 10.39
C LYS A 268 2.97 -25.26 11.10
N GLY A 269 1.73 -24.74 10.97
CA GLY A 269 1.28 -23.56 11.72
C GLY A 269 1.85 -22.22 11.23
N LEU A 270 2.50 -22.18 10.05
CA LEU A 270 3.10 -20.95 9.51
C LEU A 270 2.54 -20.61 8.13
N ARG A 271 2.16 -19.35 7.94
CA ARG A 271 1.78 -18.77 6.65
C ARG A 271 2.58 -17.51 6.35
N VAL A 272 2.83 -17.22 5.07
CA VAL A 272 3.41 -15.95 4.62
C VAL A 272 2.39 -15.22 3.75
N VAL A 273 1.85 -14.12 4.25
CA VAL A 273 0.86 -13.29 3.55
C VAL A 273 1.47 -11.90 3.37
N ASP A 274 2.14 -11.70 2.23
CA ASP A 274 2.86 -10.48 1.91
C ASP A 274 3.08 -10.39 0.39
N ALA A 275 3.53 -9.25 -0.14
CA ALA A 275 3.93 -9.15 -1.56
C ALA A 275 5.04 -10.16 -1.94
N SER A 276 5.88 -10.56 -0.98
CA SER A 276 6.85 -11.63 -1.16
C SER A 276 6.21 -12.97 -1.51
N SER A 277 4.97 -13.26 -1.09
CA SER A 277 4.31 -14.54 -1.39
C SER A 277 3.50 -14.56 -2.66
N PHE A 278 3.55 -13.52 -3.49
CA PHE A 278 2.92 -13.55 -4.80
C PHE A 278 3.56 -14.62 -5.69
N ALA A 279 2.77 -15.35 -6.48
CA ALA A 279 3.31 -16.32 -7.45
C ALA A 279 4.10 -15.63 -8.58
N LEU A 280 3.63 -14.45 -8.96
CA LEU A 280 4.27 -13.51 -9.88
C LEU A 280 3.79 -12.11 -9.53
N LEU A 281 4.58 -11.09 -9.84
CA LEU A 281 4.17 -9.70 -9.63
C LEU A 281 3.18 -9.27 -10.72
N PRO A 282 1.91 -8.96 -10.40
CA PRO A 282 1.01 -8.36 -11.37
C PRO A 282 1.47 -6.93 -11.70
N PRO A 283 1.14 -6.41 -12.90
CA PRO A 283 1.47 -5.03 -13.25
C PRO A 283 0.71 -4.05 -12.35
N GLY A 284 1.38 -2.96 -11.96
CA GLY A 284 0.81 -1.88 -11.15
C GLY A 284 1.21 -1.94 -9.67
N HIS A 285 0.64 -1.03 -8.88
CA HIS A 285 0.93 -0.92 -7.45
C HIS A 285 0.41 -2.16 -6.67
N PRO A 286 1.21 -2.79 -5.78
CA PRO A 286 0.90 -4.13 -5.28
C PRO A 286 -0.09 -4.08 -4.11
N GLN A 287 -0.32 -2.90 -3.52
CA GLN A 287 -1.13 -2.71 -2.32
C GLN A 287 -2.51 -3.37 -2.44
N SER A 288 -3.22 -3.15 -3.55
CA SER A 288 -4.57 -3.73 -3.70
C SER A 288 -4.50 -5.26 -3.74
N THR A 289 -3.46 -5.83 -4.39
CA THR A 289 -3.23 -7.27 -4.46
C THR A 289 -2.87 -7.83 -3.09
N ILE A 290 -2.10 -7.10 -2.28
CA ILE A 290 -1.80 -7.49 -0.88
C ILE A 290 -3.10 -7.55 -0.07
N TYR A 291 -3.96 -6.55 -0.18
CA TYR A 291 -5.25 -6.57 0.52
C TYR A 291 -6.15 -7.70 0.06
N ALA A 292 -6.29 -7.91 -1.25
CA ALA A 292 -7.11 -8.99 -1.78
C ALA A 292 -6.58 -10.37 -1.38
N LEU A 293 -5.25 -10.56 -1.35
CA LEU A 293 -4.63 -11.77 -0.84
C LEU A 293 -4.91 -11.97 0.65
N ALA A 294 -4.72 -10.93 1.47
CA ALA A 294 -4.98 -11.01 2.91
C ALA A 294 -6.46 -11.32 3.22
N GLU A 295 -7.39 -10.67 2.53
CA GLU A 295 -8.82 -10.96 2.61
C GLU A 295 -9.13 -12.42 2.25
N LYS A 296 -8.57 -12.93 1.14
CA LYS A 296 -8.73 -14.31 0.72
C LYS A 296 -8.18 -15.31 1.73
N ILE A 297 -6.99 -15.06 2.27
CA ILE A 297 -6.37 -15.97 3.24
C ILE A 297 -7.09 -15.93 4.59
N ALA A 298 -7.58 -14.76 5.03
CA ALA A 298 -8.44 -14.68 6.20
C ALA A 298 -9.73 -15.50 6.00
N ASP A 299 -10.38 -15.37 4.84
CA ASP A 299 -11.57 -16.14 4.48
C ASP A 299 -11.29 -17.64 4.56
N HIS A 300 -10.18 -18.09 3.96
CA HIS A 300 -9.73 -19.49 4.00
C HIS A 300 -9.48 -19.99 5.43
N ILE A 301 -8.84 -19.18 6.29
CA ILE A 301 -8.61 -19.52 7.70
C ILE A 301 -9.94 -19.70 8.45
N LEU A 302 -10.88 -18.79 8.23
CA LEU A 302 -12.19 -18.80 8.90
C LEU A 302 -13.09 -19.93 8.41
N THR A 303 -13.02 -20.30 7.12
CA THR A 303 -13.80 -21.41 6.58
C THR A 303 -13.19 -22.77 6.92
N ASP A 304 -11.86 -22.92 6.88
CA ASP A 304 -11.18 -24.17 7.24
C ASP A 304 -11.37 -24.52 8.72
N GLY A 305 -11.45 -23.50 9.59
CA GLY A 305 -11.73 -23.70 11.02
C GLY A 305 -13.06 -24.38 11.33
N THR A 306 -13.96 -24.47 10.33
CA THR A 306 -15.26 -25.15 10.45
C THR A 306 -15.25 -26.60 9.92
N GLY A 307 -14.12 -27.11 9.43
CA GLY A 307 -14.02 -28.45 8.82
C GLY A 307 -12.69 -29.15 9.03
N THR A 308 -12.70 -30.16 9.92
CA THR A 308 -11.80 -31.33 9.97
C THR A 308 -10.29 -31.12 9.72
N GLY A 309 -9.50 -31.02 10.80
CA GLY A 309 -8.05 -31.25 10.74
C GLY A 309 -7.23 -30.46 11.76
N ARG A 310 -7.43 -30.74 13.05
CA ARG A 310 -6.38 -30.56 14.07
C ARG A 310 -5.56 -31.84 14.16
#